data_AF-A0A9E2Z885-F1
#
_entry.id   AF-A0A9E2Z885-F1
#
_cell.length_a   1.000
_cell.length_b   1.000
_cell.length_c   1.000
_cell.angle_alpha   90.00
_cell.angle_beta   90.00
_cell.angle_gamma   90.00
#
_symmetry.space_group_name_H-M   'P 1'
#
loop_
_entity.id
_entity.type
_entity.pdbx_description
1 polymer ?
#
loop_
_entity_poly.entity_id
_entity_poly.type
_entity_poly.pdbx_seq_one_letter_code
_entity_poly.pdbx_strand_id
1 'polypeptide(L)'
;MATMLSGLPSSGAVATVGRSPRTLVEPSSQFFATADMPYSATVNTASDGDLWASCWADDGALYAANGDGRGFSANQADFADIVVNKITGSPLAGLTGVRLSAGDQVGKTWTAGNYNRKPTGMVAVDGNGDGRDELYLAVQDLCTGPGAAAFNDAPAASVSVSTDYGRTWRTTAGPMFPNHVFTTIFFLDFGQSNRNAAVLGPDGANYVYAYGLDNNWRDSYSNTVADPQNLYLARVPKGSIQNRPSWQFFTGTDGSGAPTWNSDISRRVAVLHDERREYPGTVTSDGASVLSQGGVVYNAPLRR
;
A
#
# COMPACT_ATOMS: atom_id res chain seq x y z
N MET A 1 39.70 5.98 -25.52
CA MET A 1 39.91 6.55 -26.87
C MET A 1 38.79 7.54 -27.10
N ALA A 2 39.11 8.82 -27.06
CA ALA A 2 38.16 9.92 -27.20
C ALA A 2 37.85 10.16 -28.67
N THR A 3 36.59 10.46 -29.01
CA THR A 3 36.27 11.29 -30.16
C THR A 3 35.00 12.08 -29.88
N MET A 4 35.17 13.38 -29.63
CA MET A 4 34.17 14.40 -29.92
C MET A 4 34.10 14.61 -31.43
N LEU A 5 32.91 14.86 -31.98
CA LEU A 5 32.78 15.77 -33.12
C LEU A 5 31.50 16.61 -32.99
N SER A 6 31.70 17.90 -33.17
CA SER A 6 30.76 19.02 -33.09
C SER A 6 29.90 19.14 -34.36
N GLY A 7 28.75 19.82 -34.23
CA GLY A 7 27.68 19.86 -35.22
C GLY A 7 27.80 20.90 -36.33
N LEU A 8 26.70 21.03 -37.10
CA LEU A 8 26.12 22.26 -37.64
C LEU A 8 24.68 21.93 -38.14
N PRO A 9 23.75 22.92 -38.14
CA PRO A 9 22.31 22.69 -38.14
C PRO A 9 21.71 22.67 -39.55
N SER A 10 20.68 21.86 -39.78
CA SER A 10 19.75 22.06 -40.89
C SER A 10 18.44 22.62 -40.34
N SER A 11 18.11 23.82 -40.80
CA SER A 11 16.86 24.52 -40.58
C SER A 11 15.73 23.82 -41.34
N GLY A 12 15.03 22.91 -40.67
CA GLY A 12 13.73 22.40 -41.08
C GLY A 12 12.62 23.17 -40.37
N ALA A 13 11.72 23.77 -41.14
CA ALA A 13 10.56 24.49 -40.61
C ALA A 13 9.69 23.54 -39.78
N VAL A 14 9.56 23.83 -38.48
CA VAL A 14 8.60 23.18 -37.60
C VAL A 14 7.23 23.74 -37.96
N ALA A 15 6.37 22.90 -38.55
CA ALA A 15 4.96 23.19 -38.69
C ALA A 15 4.36 23.36 -37.28
N THR A 16 3.98 24.59 -36.93
CA THR A 16 3.22 24.89 -35.72
C THR A 16 1.84 24.27 -35.85
N VAL A 17 1.65 23.07 -35.30
CA VAL A 17 0.33 22.54 -35.00
C VAL A 17 -0.26 23.45 -33.92
N GLY A 18 -1.25 24.26 -34.31
CA GLY A 18 -1.99 25.11 -33.38
C GLY A 18 -2.61 24.25 -32.27
N ARG A 19 -2.00 24.31 -31.08
CA ARG A 19 -2.61 23.75 -29.87
C ARG A 19 -3.83 24.62 -29.58
N SER A 20 -5.03 24.09 -29.73
CA SER A 20 -6.23 24.73 -29.17
C SER A 20 -5.93 25.10 -27.72
N PRO A 21 -6.21 26.33 -27.27
CA PRO A 21 -6.01 26.69 -25.88
C PRO A 21 -6.85 25.71 -25.05
N ARG A 22 -6.18 24.80 -24.33
CA ARG A 22 -6.86 24.05 -23.27
C ARG A 22 -7.36 25.10 -22.32
N THR A 23 -8.67 25.32 -22.30
CA THR A 23 -9.32 26.05 -21.22
C THR A 23 -8.93 25.29 -19.96
N LEU A 24 -7.98 25.83 -19.21
CA LEU A 24 -7.69 25.35 -17.86
C LEU A 24 -9.00 25.54 -17.10
N VAL A 25 -9.63 24.44 -16.74
CA VAL A 25 -10.74 24.47 -15.79
C VAL A 25 -10.10 24.84 -14.46
N GLU A 26 -10.19 26.12 -14.12
CA GLU A 26 -9.80 26.59 -12.80
C GLU A 26 -10.71 25.87 -11.79
N PRO A 27 -10.17 25.00 -10.92
CA PRO A 27 -10.98 24.34 -9.93
C PRO A 27 -11.57 25.40 -8.99
N SER A 28 -12.84 25.27 -8.64
CA SER A 28 -13.56 26.19 -7.73
C SER A 28 -13.06 26.14 -6.27
N SER A 29 -11.93 25.48 -6.01
CA SER A 29 -11.40 25.20 -4.68
C SER A 29 -10.28 26.16 -4.30
N GLN A 30 -10.44 26.88 -3.19
CA GLN A 30 -9.39 27.73 -2.60
C GLN A 30 -8.43 26.97 -1.66
N PHE A 31 -8.47 25.64 -1.72
CA PHE A 31 -8.01 24.80 -0.62
C PHE A 31 -6.50 24.61 -0.61
N PHE A 32 -5.86 24.56 -1.78
CA PHE A 32 -4.44 24.89 -2.04
C PHE A 32 -4.29 25.08 -3.55
N ALA A 33 -3.59 26.13 -3.98
CA ALA A 33 -3.36 26.36 -5.41
C ALA A 33 -2.37 25.34 -6.00
N THR A 34 -1.45 24.79 -5.19
CA THR A 34 -0.50 23.75 -5.58
C THR A 34 0.01 22.97 -4.37
N ALA A 35 0.29 21.68 -4.55
CA ALA A 35 1.20 20.91 -3.71
C ALA A 35 2.40 20.55 -4.60
N ASP A 36 3.62 20.81 -4.12
CA ASP A 36 4.84 20.40 -4.82
C ASP A 36 5.31 19.07 -4.23
N MET A 37 5.33 18.04 -5.07
CA MET A 37 5.94 16.76 -4.75
C MET A 37 7.13 16.59 -5.70
N PRO A 38 8.36 16.46 -5.18
CA PRO A 38 9.51 16.16 -6.01
C PRO A 38 9.23 14.91 -6.85
N TYR A 39 9.47 14.99 -8.15
CA TYR A 39 9.24 13.87 -9.07
C TYR A 39 10.28 12.75 -8.93
N SER A 40 11.22 12.90 -7.99
CA SER A 40 12.30 11.95 -7.72
C SER A 40 12.62 11.88 -6.23
N ALA A 41 13.26 10.80 -5.82
CA ALA A 41 13.77 10.64 -4.47
C ALA A 41 14.78 11.76 -4.14
N THR A 42 14.51 12.52 -3.09
CA THR A 42 15.40 13.58 -2.57
C THR A 42 16.34 13.07 -1.49
N VAL A 43 16.05 11.89 -0.92
CA VAL A 43 16.85 11.22 0.10
C VAL A 43 17.00 9.76 -0.31
N ASN A 44 18.24 9.28 -0.37
CA ASN A 44 18.55 7.90 -0.72
C ASN A 44 19.26 7.22 0.45
N THR A 45 18.98 5.94 0.63
CA THR A 45 19.66 5.08 1.60
C THR A 45 20.30 3.90 0.87
N ALA A 46 21.28 3.26 1.50
CA ALA A 46 21.85 2.00 1.03
C ALA A 46 20.90 0.83 1.38
N SER A 47 19.67 0.90 0.89
CA SER A 47 18.62 -0.12 1.07
C SER A 47 18.19 -0.69 -0.28
N ASP A 48 17.56 -1.85 -0.26
CA ASP A 48 17.23 -2.64 -1.45
C ASP A 48 15.88 -3.36 -1.31
N GLY A 49 15.06 -3.30 -2.36
CA GLY A 49 13.74 -3.93 -2.42
C GLY A 49 12.68 -3.08 -3.10
N ASP A 50 11.63 -3.74 -3.58
CA ASP A 50 10.39 -3.10 -4.03
C ASP A 50 9.38 -3.03 -2.88
N LEU A 51 8.33 -2.21 -3.01
CA LEU A 51 7.30 -2.00 -1.99
C LEU A 51 7.87 -1.47 -0.66
N TRP A 52 7.15 -0.62 0.06
CA TRP A 52 7.63 -0.14 1.37
C TRP A 52 6.42 0.18 2.27
N ALA A 53 5.54 -0.80 2.45
CA ALA A 53 4.40 -0.67 3.36
C ALA A 53 4.94 -0.33 4.75
N SER A 54 4.48 0.77 5.34
CA SER A 54 5.12 1.37 6.51
C SER A 54 4.12 1.87 7.53
N CYS A 55 4.59 2.02 8.76
CA CYS A 55 3.86 2.62 9.87
C CYS A 55 4.84 3.35 10.80
N TRP A 56 4.32 4.31 11.57
CA TRP A 56 5.10 5.09 12.53
C TRP A 56 4.70 4.70 13.96
N ALA A 57 5.62 4.14 14.73
CA ALA A 57 5.32 3.66 16.07
C ALA A 57 5.56 4.72 17.16
N ASP A 58 4.99 4.46 18.34
CA ASP A 58 5.18 5.17 19.61
C ASP A 58 6.64 5.49 19.95
N ASP A 59 7.59 4.60 19.63
CA ASP A 59 9.03 4.78 19.85
C ASP A 59 9.69 5.82 18.93
N GLY A 60 8.91 6.44 18.05
CA GLY A 60 9.34 7.48 17.12
C GLY A 60 9.98 6.96 15.84
N ALA A 61 10.15 5.65 15.68
CA ALA A 61 10.70 5.05 14.48
C ALA A 61 9.61 4.72 13.45
N LEU A 62 9.99 4.76 12.18
CA LEU A 62 9.22 4.15 11.11
C LEU A 62 9.60 2.66 11.02
N TYR A 63 8.60 1.81 10.89
CA TYR A 63 8.79 0.40 10.56
C TYR A 63 8.23 0.18 9.16
N ALA A 64 8.99 -0.49 8.31
CA ALA A 64 8.62 -0.71 6.93
C ALA A 64 8.95 -2.12 6.46
N ALA A 65 8.04 -2.72 5.71
CA ALA A 65 8.23 -3.99 5.05
C ALA A 65 8.43 -3.78 3.54
N ASN A 66 9.56 -4.24 3.02
CA ASN A 66 9.82 -4.30 1.59
C ASN A 66 9.59 -5.72 1.05
N GLY A 67 9.21 -5.81 -0.21
CA GLY A 67 9.25 -7.00 -1.04
C GLY A 67 10.61 -7.17 -1.75
N ASP A 68 10.86 -8.40 -2.22
CA ASP A 68 11.96 -8.81 -3.12
C ASP A 68 13.25 -7.99 -2.96
N GLY A 69 13.92 -8.15 -1.82
CA GLY A 69 15.10 -7.36 -1.55
C GLY A 69 15.79 -7.73 -0.25
N ARG A 70 16.78 -6.92 0.10
CA ARG A 70 17.62 -7.12 1.30
C ARG A 70 17.27 -6.16 2.44
N GLY A 71 16.38 -5.20 2.20
CA GLY A 71 16.12 -4.12 3.15
C GLY A 71 17.39 -3.32 3.37
N PHE A 72 17.76 -3.09 4.63
CA PHE A 72 18.99 -2.36 5.00
C PHE A 72 20.24 -3.25 5.16
N SER A 73 20.25 -4.47 4.64
CA SER A 73 21.45 -5.33 4.67
C SER A 73 22.41 -5.07 3.52
N ALA A 74 23.70 -4.98 3.84
CA ALA A 74 24.78 -4.94 2.84
C ALA A 74 25.12 -6.32 2.26
N ASN A 75 24.73 -7.41 2.94
CA ASN A 75 25.04 -8.77 2.50
C ASN A 75 24.06 -9.22 1.40
N GLN A 76 24.58 -9.61 0.23
CA GLN A 76 23.77 -10.05 -0.90
C GLN A 76 22.99 -11.34 -0.60
N ALA A 77 23.53 -12.21 0.28
CA ALA A 77 22.87 -13.45 0.65
C ALA A 77 21.59 -13.25 1.48
N ASP A 78 21.33 -12.04 1.96
CA ASP A 78 20.16 -11.75 2.79
C ASP A 78 18.88 -11.46 1.97
N PHE A 79 18.88 -11.67 0.66
CA PHE A 79 17.68 -11.45 -0.15
C PHE A 79 16.49 -12.29 0.35
N ALA A 80 15.31 -11.68 0.46
CA ALA A 80 14.07 -12.37 0.75
C ALA A 80 12.90 -11.70 0.01
N ASP A 81 11.82 -12.46 -0.19
CA ASP A 81 10.57 -11.99 -0.79
C ASP A 81 9.83 -10.96 0.06
N ILE A 82 10.05 -10.97 1.38
CA ILE A 82 9.60 -9.94 2.34
C ILE A 82 10.66 -9.70 3.42
N VAL A 83 10.92 -8.43 3.75
CA VAL A 83 11.88 -8.01 4.78
C VAL A 83 11.31 -6.84 5.58
N VAL A 84 11.36 -6.90 6.90
CA VAL A 84 10.95 -5.84 7.82
C VAL A 84 12.19 -5.08 8.31
N ASN A 85 12.07 -3.76 8.32
CA ASN A 85 13.14 -2.84 8.68
C ASN A 85 12.64 -1.81 9.70
N LYS A 86 13.51 -1.42 10.62
CA LYS A 86 13.37 -0.20 11.42
C LYS A 86 14.10 0.94 10.72
N ILE A 87 13.45 2.09 10.57
CA ILE A 87 13.97 3.30 9.95
C ILE A 87 13.87 4.44 10.97
N THR A 88 14.95 5.19 11.11
CA THR A 88 15.05 6.33 12.03
C THR A 88 15.65 7.53 11.31
N GLY A 89 15.47 8.72 11.90
CA GLY A 89 15.89 9.99 11.31
C GLY A 89 14.75 10.71 10.62
N SER A 90 15.09 11.63 9.71
CA SER A 90 14.10 12.40 8.95
C SER A 90 14.66 12.71 7.56
N PRO A 91 13.83 13.03 6.56
CA PRO A 91 14.34 13.43 5.26
C PRO A 91 15.36 14.58 5.31
N LEU A 92 15.18 15.54 6.22
CA LEU A 92 16.09 16.69 6.38
C LEU A 92 17.43 16.31 7.04
N ALA A 93 17.41 15.38 7.99
CA ALA A 93 18.60 14.96 8.74
C ALA A 93 19.28 13.71 8.16
N GLY A 94 18.67 13.09 7.16
CA GLY A 94 19.03 11.77 6.66
C GLY A 94 18.26 10.64 7.36
N LEU A 95 18.18 9.51 6.66
CA LEU A 95 17.52 8.29 7.13
C LEU A 95 18.56 7.20 7.35
N THR A 96 18.41 6.45 8.44
CA THR A 96 19.20 5.24 8.73
C THR A 96 18.24 4.10 9.02
N GLY A 97 18.56 2.90 8.56
CA GLY A 97 17.72 1.74 8.82
C GLY A 97 18.50 0.50 9.23
N VAL A 98 17.77 -0.42 9.85
CA VAL A 98 18.25 -1.71 10.34
C VAL A 98 17.26 -2.78 9.91
N ARG A 99 17.76 -3.83 9.27
CA ARG A 99 16.98 -5.03 8.96
C ARG A 99 16.64 -5.78 10.26
N LEU A 100 15.39 -6.21 10.41
CA LEU A 100 14.90 -6.87 11.63
C LEU A 100 14.58 -8.36 11.41
N SER A 101 13.67 -8.65 10.49
CA SER A 101 13.14 -9.99 10.24
C SER A 101 12.82 -10.16 8.76
N ALA A 102 12.77 -11.40 8.26
CA ALA A 102 12.50 -11.65 6.85
C ALA A 102 11.86 -13.02 6.61
N GLY A 103 11.30 -13.20 5.41
CA GLY A 103 10.85 -14.51 4.98
C GLY A 103 9.73 -15.07 5.87
N ASP A 104 9.85 -16.35 6.18
CA ASP A 104 8.91 -17.10 7.03
C ASP A 104 8.88 -16.61 8.49
N GLN A 105 9.86 -15.80 8.92
CA GLN A 105 9.81 -15.16 10.23
C GLN A 105 8.69 -14.12 10.33
N VAL A 106 8.23 -13.58 9.19
CA VAL A 106 7.28 -12.46 9.11
C VAL A 106 5.87 -12.96 8.84
N GLY A 107 5.70 -13.93 7.95
CA GLY A 107 4.39 -14.39 7.50
C GLY A 107 4.44 -15.77 6.86
N LYS A 108 3.27 -16.28 6.48
CA LYS A 108 3.12 -17.53 5.73
C LYS A 108 2.49 -17.26 4.38
N THR A 109 2.79 -18.11 3.41
CA THR A 109 1.98 -18.25 2.21
C THR A 109 0.90 -19.29 2.49
N TRP A 110 -0.35 -18.96 2.22
CA TRP A 110 -1.51 -19.84 2.47
C TRP A 110 -1.91 -20.66 1.25
N THR A 111 -1.56 -20.16 0.07
CA THR A 111 -1.90 -20.73 -1.22
C THR A 111 -0.81 -21.69 -1.67
N ALA A 112 -1.21 -22.91 -2.02
CA ALA A 112 -0.28 -23.92 -2.53
C ALA A 112 0.23 -23.54 -3.93
N GLY A 113 1.47 -23.91 -4.25
CA GLY A 113 2.08 -23.69 -5.56
C GLY A 113 3.01 -22.48 -5.56
N ASN A 114 3.04 -21.76 -6.70
CA ASN A 114 3.98 -20.67 -6.94
C ASN A 114 3.44 -19.34 -6.42
N TYR A 115 3.54 -19.12 -5.11
CA TYR A 115 3.14 -17.88 -4.46
C TYR A 115 4.19 -17.45 -3.43
N ASN A 116 4.42 -16.14 -3.32
CA ASN A 116 5.30 -15.55 -2.32
C ASN A 116 4.57 -14.54 -1.43
N ARG A 117 5.25 -14.07 -0.38
CA ARG A 117 4.70 -13.14 0.61
C ARG A 117 5.00 -11.71 0.15
N LYS A 118 3.95 -10.90 -0.05
CA LYS A 118 4.10 -9.49 -0.41
C LYS A 118 3.50 -8.56 0.65
N PRO A 119 4.26 -7.56 1.15
CA PRO A 119 3.74 -6.58 2.07
C PRO A 119 2.83 -5.60 1.34
N THR A 120 1.60 -5.43 1.83
CA THR A 120 0.60 -4.54 1.20
C THR A 120 0.21 -3.36 2.08
N GLY A 121 0.28 -3.51 3.39
CA GLY A 121 -0.07 -2.46 4.34
C GLY A 121 0.49 -2.73 5.73
N MET A 122 0.85 -1.68 6.46
CA MET A 122 1.36 -1.80 7.82
C MET A 122 0.73 -0.74 8.73
N VAL A 123 0.50 -1.05 10.01
CA VAL A 123 0.00 -0.09 11.00
C VAL A 123 0.64 -0.36 12.36
N ALA A 124 0.95 0.70 13.09
CA ALA A 124 1.41 0.66 14.48
C ALA A 124 0.30 1.21 15.36
N VAL A 125 -0.12 0.45 16.36
CA VAL A 125 -1.20 0.86 17.28
C VAL A 125 -1.11 0.10 18.59
N ASP A 126 -1.39 0.77 19.70
CA ASP A 126 -1.69 0.14 20.99
C ASP A 126 -3.05 -0.56 20.92
N GLY A 127 -3.02 -1.83 20.52
CA GLY A 127 -4.21 -2.67 20.37
C GLY A 127 -4.65 -3.30 21.69
N ASN A 128 -3.72 -3.56 22.60
CA ASN A 128 -3.99 -4.22 23.88
C ASN A 128 -4.24 -3.24 25.06
N GLY A 129 -3.95 -1.95 24.88
CA GLY A 129 -4.13 -0.89 25.87
C GLY A 129 -3.02 -0.78 26.91
N ASP A 130 -1.82 -1.34 26.67
CA ASP A 130 -0.69 -1.33 27.61
C ASP A 130 0.22 -0.10 27.46
N GLY A 131 -0.11 0.80 26.53
CA GLY A 131 0.65 2.01 26.25
C GLY A 131 1.81 1.80 25.29
N ARG A 132 1.94 0.63 24.66
CA ARG A 132 2.94 0.33 23.63
C ARG A 132 2.27 -0.13 22.34
N ASP A 133 2.84 0.29 21.22
CA ASP A 133 2.32 -0.14 19.92
C ASP A 133 2.68 -1.60 19.60
N GLU A 134 1.71 -2.34 19.07
CA GLU A 134 1.96 -3.49 18.21
C GLU A 134 2.08 -3.07 16.75
N LEU A 135 2.89 -3.82 16.00
CA LEU A 135 2.97 -3.67 14.54
C LEU A 135 2.12 -4.74 13.87
N TYR A 136 1.23 -4.34 12.99
CA TYR A 136 0.42 -5.23 12.17
C TYR A 136 0.81 -5.07 10.71
N LEU A 137 1.10 -6.18 10.03
CA LEU A 137 1.55 -6.20 8.64
C LEU A 137 0.63 -7.11 7.82
N ALA A 138 -0.06 -6.52 6.85
CA ALA A 138 -0.80 -7.25 5.84
C ALA A 138 0.17 -7.88 4.84
N VAL A 139 0.01 -9.20 4.67
CA VAL A 139 0.79 -10.04 3.77
C VAL A 139 -0.18 -10.71 2.81
N GLN A 140 -0.02 -10.44 1.51
CA GLN A 140 -0.73 -11.13 0.44
C GLN A 140 0.12 -12.26 -0.14
N ASP A 141 -0.54 -13.31 -0.61
CA ASP A 141 0.05 -14.35 -1.44
C ASP A 141 0.01 -13.86 -2.88
N LEU A 142 1.16 -13.45 -3.43
CA LEU A 142 1.23 -13.01 -4.83
C LEU A 142 1.79 -14.12 -5.72
N CYS A 143 1.16 -14.36 -6.87
CA CYS A 143 1.62 -15.38 -7.80
C CYS A 143 3.01 -15.09 -8.34
N THR A 144 3.89 -16.09 -8.22
CA THR A 144 5.24 -16.12 -8.79
C THR A 144 5.35 -17.16 -9.89
N GLY A 145 4.21 -17.60 -10.44
CA GLY A 145 4.17 -18.52 -11.57
C GLY A 145 4.89 -17.95 -12.79
N PRO A 146 5.41 -18.80 -13.69
CA PRO A 146 6.19 -18.34 -14.83
C PRO A 146 5.31 -17.63 -15.88
N GLY A 147 5.95 -16.83 -16.72
CA GLY A 147 5.34 -16.26 -17.93
C GLY A 147 4.11 -15.40 -17.62
N ALA A 148 3.01 -15.66 -18.33
CA ALA A 148 1.79 -14.89 -18.23
C ALA A 148 1.09 -15.00 -16.85
N ALA A 149 1.43 -15.97 -16.00
CA ALA A 149 0.85 -16.05 -14.66
C ALA A 149 1.50 -15.09 -13.65
N ALA A 150 2.74 -14.66 -13.90
CA ALA A 150 3.54 -13.90 -12.93
C ALA A 150 2.82 -12.62 -12.49
N PHE A 151 2.56 -12.50 -11.18
CA PHE A 151 1.97 -11.34 -10.51
C PHE A 151 0.53 -10.99 -10.94
N ASN A 152 -0.19 -11.93 -11.56
CA ASN A 152 -1.50 -11.69 -12.15
C ASN A 152 -2.69 -12.14 -11.30
N ASP A 153 -2.46 -12.68 -10.09
CA ASP A 153 -3.50 -12.91 -9.08
C ASP A 153 -2.94 -12.94 -7.65
N ALA A 154 -3.82 -12.60 -6.69
CA ALA A 154 -3.55 -12.61 -5.25
C ALA A 154 -4.67 -13.35 -4.48
N PRO A 155 -4.61 -14.69 -4.38
CA PRO A 155 -5.72 -15.51 -3.87
C PRO A 155 -5.99 -15.41 -2.37
N ALA A 156 -4.99 -15.09 -1.57
CA ALA A 156 -5.13 -15.07 -0.12
C ALA A 156 -4.33 -13.94 0.54
N ALA A 157 -4.82 -13.46 1.69
CA ALA A 157 -4.08 -12.54 2.55
C ALA A 157 -4.36 -12.78 4.04
N SER A 158 -3.41 -12.36 4.86
CA SER A 158 -3.51 -12.37 6.32
C SER A 158 -2.74 -11.21 6.93
N VAL A 159 -3.02 -10.91 8.19
CA VAL A 159 -2.28 -9.90 8.95
C VAL A 159 -1.41 -10.59 10.00
N SER A 160 -0.10 -10.43 9.89
CA SER A 160 0.85 -10.81 10.94
C SER A 160 0.95 -9.71 12.00
N VAL A 161 1.24 -10.06 13.24
CA VAL A 161 1.44 -9.11 14.34
C VAL A 161 2.81 -9.29 14.98
N SER A 162 3.45 -8.20 15.37
CA SER A 162 4.65 -8.16 16.20
C SER A 162 4.40 -7.29 17.44
N THR A 163 4.79 -7.80 18.60
CA THR A 163 4.71 -7.12 19.91
C THR A 163 6.09 -6.65 20.40
N ASP A 164 7.13 -6.81 19.59
CA ASP A 164 8.52 -6.49 19.91
C ASP A 164 9.18 -5.63 18.82
N TYR A 165 8.36 -4.80 18.18
CA TYR A 165 8.73 -3.85 17.15
C TYR A 165 9.42 -4.50 15.94
N GLY A 166 8.78 -5.54 15.39
CA GLY A 166 9.13 -6.15 14.12
C GLY A 166 10.27 -7.18 14.19
N ARG A 167 10.69 -7.60 15.39
CA ARG A 167 11.77 -8.61 15.54
C ARG A 167 11.21 -10.02 15.43
N THR A 168 10.07 -10.29 16.06
CA THR A 168 9.35 -11.56 15.97
C THR A 168 7.89 -11.31 15.58
N TRP A 169 7.31 -12.28 14.88
CA TRP A 169 5.94 -12.19 14.37
C TRP A 169 5.12 -13.43 14.70
N ARG A 170 3.82 -13.19 14.91
CA ARG A 170 2.80 -14.24 15.02
C ARG A 170 1.83 -14.12 13.87
N THR A 171 1.60 -15.22 13.16
CA THR A 171 0.61 -15.32 12.09
C THR A 171 -0.74 -15.77 12.62
N THR A 172 -1.78 -15.63 11.80
CA THR A 172 -3.07 -16.31 12.01
C THR A 172 -2.95 -17.83 11.83
N ALA A 173 -4.04 -18.56 12.11
CA ALA A 173 -4.11 -20.01 11.92
C ALA A 173 -4.39 -20.41 10.46
N GLY A 174 -4.95 -19.50 9.67
CA GLY A 174 -5.27 -19.65 8.25
C GLY A 174 -5.36 -18.28 7.57
N PRO A 175 -5.62 -18.23 6.25
CA PRO A 175 -5.83 -16.95 5.56
C PRO A 175 -7.04 -16.23 6.16
N MET A 176 -6.91 -14.92 6.39
CA MET A 176 -8.03 -14.10 6.84
C MET A 176 -8.97 -13.75 5.69
N PHE A 177 -8.39 -13.58 4.50
CA PHE A 177 -9.07 -13.13 3.30
C PHE A 177 -8.72 -14.10 2.17
N PRO A 178 -9.50 -15.18 1.98
CA PRO A 178 -9.28 -16.14 0.89
C PRO A 178 -10.08 -15.77 -0.37
N ASN A 179 -9.90 -16.58 -1.42
CA ASN A 179 -10.70 -16.56 -2.64
C ASN A 179 -10.69 -15.21 -3.37
N HIS A 180 -9.53 -14.54 -3.40
CA HIS A 180 -9.36 -13.29 -4.13
C HIS A 180 -10.22 -12.13 -3.59
N VAL A 181 -10.75 -12.21 -2.37
CA VAL A 181 -11.61 -11.16 -1.81
C VAL A 181 -10.86 -10.38 -0.74
N PHE A 182 -10.66 -9.08 -0.96
CA PHE A 182 -9.99 -8.14 -0.06
C PHE A 182 -8.56 -8.61 0.30
N THR A 183 -7.78 -8.99 -0.71
CA THR A 183 -6.46 -9.61 -0.53
C THR A 183 -5.30 -8.64 -0.64
N THR A 184 -5.47 -7.49 -1.31
CA THR A 184 -4.48 -6.41 -1.27
C THR A 184 -4.93 -5.36 -0.27
N ILE A 185 -4.36 -5.38 0.94
CA ILE A 185 -4.83 -4.58 2.08
C ILE A 185 -3.84 -3.47 2.39
N PHE A 186 -4.29 -2.22 2.44
CA PHE A 186 -3.47 -1.09 2.89
C PHE A 186 -4.20 -0.33 3.99
N PHE A 187 -3.58 -0.26 5.16
CA PHE A 187 -4.12 0.45 6.33
C PHE A 187 -4.14 1.96 6.08
N LEU A 188 -5.17 2.63 6.59
CA LEU A 188 -5.22 4.08 6.65
C LEU A 188 -4.28 4.54 7.77
N ASP A 189 -3.20 5.21 7.40
CA ASP A 189 -2.17 5.68 8.31
C ASP A 189 -2.57 7.04 8.90
N PHE A 190 -2.91 7.06 10.20
CA PHE A 190 -3.15 8.30 10.94
C PHE A 190 -1.87 8.89 11.59
N GLY A 191 -0.70 8.54 11.08
CA GLY A 191 0.60 8.95 11.58
C GLY A 191 1.03 8.16 12.82
N GLN A 192 1.98 8.72 13.57
CA GLN A 192 2.61 8.04 14.71
C GLN A 192 1.61 7.47 15.72
N SER A 193 1.76 6.18 16.04
CA SER A 193 0.88 5.39 16.93
C SER A 193 -0.60 5.47 16.51
N ASN A 194 -0.84 5.71 15.21
CA ASN A 194 -2.16 5.93 14.65
C ASN A 194 -2.96 7.03 15.37
N ARG A 195 -2.28 7.96 16.07
CA ARG A 195 -2.89 8.83 17.08
C ARG A 195 -3.89 9.83 16.50
N ASN A 196 -3.70 10.24 15.23
CA ASN A 196 -4.62 11.19 14.61
C ASN A 196 -5.97 10.56 14.25
N ALA A 197 -6.18 9.26 14.47
CA ALA A 197 -7.51 8.64 14.35
C ALA A 197 -8.54 9.28 15.29
N ALA A 198 -8.09 10.02 16.31
CA ALA A 198 -8.93 10.85 17.17
C ALA A 198 -9.84 11.83 16.42
N VAL A 199 -9.48 12.24 15.19
CA VAL A 199 -10.32 13.11 14.35
C VAL A 199 -11.65 12.46 13.95
N LEU A 200 -11.75 11.14 14.06
CA LEU A 200 -12.97 10.37 13.81
C LEU A 200 -13.91 10.32 15.03
N GLY A 201 -13.56 11.01 16.12
CA GLY A 201 -14.25 10.93 17.41
C GLY A 201 -13.88 9.68 18.22
N PRO A 202 -14.31 9.59 19.48
CA PRO A 202 -13.90 8.54 20.41
C PRO A 202 -14.25 7.13 19.91
N ASP A 203 -15.43 6.96 19.32
CA ASP A 203 -15.88 5.65 18.81
C ASP A 203 -15.08 5.24 17.57
N GLY A 204 -14.86 6.16 16.62
CA GLY A 204 -14.08 5.90 15.40
C GLY A 204 -12.62 5.61 15.72
N ALA A 205 -12.06 6.32 16.68
CA ALA A 205 -10.68 6.15 17.13
C ALA A 205 -10.40 4.79 17.79
N ASN A 206 -11.42 3.98 18.12
CA ASN A 206 -11.23 2.61 18.63
C ASN A 206 -10.99 1.58 17.52
N TYR A 207 -11.05 1.99 16.26
CA TYR A 207 -10.84 1.14 15.10
C TYR A 207 -9.52 1.45 14.39
N VAL A 208 -8.98 0.44 13.74
CA VAL A 208 -8.09 0.58 12.60
C VAL A 208 -8.91 0.49 11.33
N TYR A 209 -8.63 1.36 10.37
CA TYR A 209 -9.27 1.37 9.06
C TYR A 209 -8.30 0.83 8.01
N ALA A 210 -8.82 0.06 7.07
CA ALA A 210 -8.04 -0.46 5.96
C ALA A 210 -8.85 -0.40 4.68
N TYR A 211 -8.16 -0.08 3.60
CA TYR A 211 -8.69 -0.22 2.27
C TYR A 211 -8.23 -1.55 1.68
N GLY A 212 -9.00 -2.07 0.73
CA GLY A 212 -8.61 -3.29 0.04
C GLY A 212 -9.15 -3.41 -1.37
N LEU A 213 -8.40 -4.17 -2.16
CA LEU A 213 -8.76 -4.59 -3.52
C LEU A 213 -9.07 -6.09 -3.52
N ASP A 214 -9.98 -6.47 -4.42
CA ASP A 214 -10.20 -7.87 -4.78
C ASP A 214 -9.27 -8.26 -5.93
N ASN A 215 -9.14 -9.57 -6.17
CA ASN A 215 -8.49 -10.20 -7.32
C ASN A 215 -6.98 -10.06 -7.37
N ASN A 216 -6.49 -8.84 -7.54
CA ASN A 216 -5.08 -8.57 -7.74
C ASN A 216 -4.69 -7.16 -7.27
N TRP A 217 -3.41 -6.98 -7.00
CA TRP A 217 -2.83 -5.72 -6.50
C TRP A 217 -2.74 -4.62 -7.56
N ARG A 218 -2.93 -4.97 -8.83
CA ARG A 218 -3.04 -4.09 -9.98
C ARG A 218 -3.76 -4.86 -11.08
N ASP A 219 -3.88 -4.25 -12.25
CA ASP A 219 -4.25 -4.91 -13.49
C ASP A 219 -3.68 -6.34 -13.62
N SER A 220 -4.54 -7.29 -13.96
CA SER A 220 -4.16 -8.66 -14.31
C SER A 220 -3.83 -8.67 -15.80
N TYR A 221 -2.56 -8.47 -16.13
CA TYR A 221 -2.11 -8.36 -17.52
C TYR A 221 -2.43 -9.58 -18.40
N SER A 222 -2.68 -10.73 -17.78
CA SER A 222 -3.11 -11.96 -18.46
C SER A 222 -4.59 -12.31 -18.26
N ASN A 223 -5.35 -11.46 -17.57
CA ASN A 223 -6.76 -11.66 -17.24
C ASN A 223 -7.05 -13.00 -16.54
N THR A 224 -6.12 -13.49 -15.71
CA THR A 224 -6.35 -14.70 -14.89
C THR A 224 -7.43 -14.46 -13.83
N VAL A 225 -7.57 -13.20 -13.41
CA VAL A 225 -8.65 -12.70 -12.56
C VAL A 225 -9.09 -11.33 -13.08
N ALA A 226 -10.24 -10.84 -12.62
CA ALA A 226 -10.73 -9.52 -13.03
C ALA A 226 -9.86 -8.40 -12.47
N ASP A 227 -9.70 -7.33 -13.24
CA ASP A 227 -8.92 -6.17 -12.82
C ASP A 227 -9.55 -5.45 -11.62
N PRO A 228 -8.73 -4.88 -10.72
CA PRO A 228 -9.24 -4.05 -9.65
C PRO A 228 -9.85 -2.75 -10.20
N GLN A 229 -11.17 -2.65 -10.16
CA GLN A 229 -11.93 -1.43 -10.50
C GLN A 229 -12.71 -0.85 -9.31
N ASN A 230 -12.68 -1.54 -8.17
CA ASN A 230 -13.35 -1.13 -6.95
C ASN A 230 -12.35 -1.10 -5.79
N LEU A 231 -12.38 0.00 -5.03
CA LEU A 231 -11.72 0.12 -3.75
C LEU A 231 -12.76 -0.07 -2.64
N TYR A 232 -12.48 -0.97 -1.70
CA TYR A 232 -13.35 -1.23 -0.56
C TYR A 232 -12.74 -0.68 0.73
N LEU A 233 -13.60 -0.30 1.68
CA LEU A 233 -13.20 0.15 3.01
C LEU A 233 -13.68 -0.84 4.07
N ALA A 234 -12.80 -1.14 5.01
CA ALA A 234 -13.09 -1.93 6.19
C ALA A 234 -12.55 -1.24 7.45
N ARG A 235 -13.05 -1.67 8.60
CA ARG A 235 -12.53 -1.32 9.91
C ARG A 235 -12.54 -2.52 10.85
N VAL A 236 -11.68 -2.51 11.84
CA VAL A 236 -11.60 -3.55 12.88
C VAL A 236 -11.21 -2.91 14.22
N PRO A 237 -11.78 -3.33 15.36
CA PRO A 237 -11.30 -2.88 16.66
C PRO A 237 -9.79 -3.14 16.79
N LYS A 238 -9.03 -2.18 17.32
CA LYS A 238 -7.55 -2.24 17.37
C LYS A 238 -7.02 -3.54 17.97
N GLY A 239 -7.60 -4.00 19.08
CA GLY A 239 -7.21 -5.26 19.73
C GLY A 239 -7.63 -6.56 19.02
N SER A 240 -8.34 -6.46 17.90
CA SER A 240 -8.94 -7.60 17.19
C SER A 240 -8.49 -7.73 15.73
N ILE A 241 -7.40 -7.06 15.33
CA ILE A 241 -6.95 -7.01 13.93
C ILE A 241 -6.72 -8.41 13.34
N GLN A 242 -6.16 -9.36 14.08
CA GLN A 242 -5.97 -10.75 13.60
C GLN A 242 -7.26 -11.61 13.65
N ASN A 243 -8.36 -11.10 14.19
CA ASN A 243 -9.62 -11.82 14.31
C ASN A 243 -10.55 -11.48 13.13
N ARG A 244 -10.49 -12.26 12.05
CA ARG A 244 -11.26 -11.99 10.82
C ARG A 244 -12.77 -11.74 11.06
N PRO A 245 -13.49 -12.48 11.91
CA PRO A 245 -14.88 -12.18 12.28
C PRO A 245 -15.15 -10.79 12.89
N SER A 246 -14.15 -10.14 13.49
CA SER A 246 -14.30 -8.78 14.05
C SER A 246 -14.21 -7.66 13.02
N TRP A 247 -13.78 -7.97 11.79
CA TRP A 247 -13.72 -6.99 10.71
C TRP A 247 -15.12 -6.63 10.24
N GLN A 248 -15.33 -5.33 10.00
CA GLN A 248 -16.55 -4.77 9.47
C GLN A 248 -16.24 -4.03 8.17
N PHE A 249 -17.07 -4.22 7.16
CA PHE A 249 -16.93 -3.63 5.83
C PHE A 249 -17.96 -2.52 5.65
N PHE A 250 -17.54 -1.45 4.99
CA PHE A 250 -18.41 -0.32 4.69
C PHE A 250 -19.53 -0.75 3.74
N THR A 251 -20.77 -0.44 4.11
CA THR A 251 -21.97 -0.80 3.34
C THR A 251 -22.74 0.41 2.79
N GLY A 252 -22.10 1.58 2.77
CA GLY A 252 -22.70 2.85 2.36
C GLY A 252 -22.96 3.76 3.55
N THR A 253 -23.76 4.79 3.36
CA THR A 253 -24.17 5.71 4.42
C THR A 253 -25.66 5.57 4.70
N ASP A 254 -26.07 5.84 5.94
CA ASP A 254 -27.49 5.95 6.28
C ASP A 254 -28.08 7.31 5.84
N GLY A 255 -29.35 7.56 6.16
CA GLY A 255 -30.04 8.80 5.83
C GLY A 255 -29.47 10.07 6.47
N SER A 256 -28.59 9.94 7.47
CA SER A 256 -27.86 11.05 8.09
C SER A 256 -26.48 11.29 7.46
N GLY A 257 -26.06 10.43 6.53
CA GLY A 257 -24.71 10.45 5.97
C GLY A 257 -23.68 9.70 6.83
N ALA A 258 -24.08 9.07 7.94
CA ALA A 258 -23.18 8.30 8.77
C ALA A 258 -22.82 6.96 8.10
N PRO A 259 -21.56 6.50 8.18
CA PRO A 259 -21.14 5.26 7.55
C PRO A 259 -21.79 4.06 8.24
N THR A 260 -22.32 3.16 7.42
CA THR A 260 -22.88 1.87 7.84
C THR A 260 -21.86 0.75 7.65
N TRP A 261 -21.93 -0.26 8.52
CA TRP A 261 -20.92 -1.30 8.63
C TRP A 261 -21.55 -2.68 8.80
N ASN A 262 -20.99 -3.69 8.15
CA ASN A 262 -21.43 -5.08 8.28
C ASN A 262 -20.26 -6.06 8.32
N SER A 263 -20.35 -7.13 9.12
CA SER A 263 -19.31 -8.17 9.18
C SER A 263 -19.32 -9.12 7.98
N ASP A 264 -20.47 -9.24 7.30
CA ASP A 264 -20.60 -9.96 6.04
C ASP A 264 -19.95 -9.16 4.91
N ILE A 265 -18.77 -9.63 4.49
CA ILE A 265 -17.97 -8.99 3.45
C ILE A 265 -18.71 -8.91 2.11
N SER A 266 -19.67 -9.80 1.84
CA SER A 266 -20.44 -9.76 0.58
C SER A 266 -21.37 -8.55 0.48
N ARG A 267 -21.67 -7.89 1.61
CA ARG A 267 -22.50 -6.68 1.66
C ARG A 267 -21.73 -5.39 1.46
N ARG A 268 -20.40 -5.46 1.37
CA ARG A 268 -19.55 -4.28 1.18
C ARG A 268 -19.91 -3.56 -0.12
N VAL A 269 -19.79 -2.25 -0.11
CA VAL A 269 -19.89 -1.42 -1.33
C VAL A 269 -18.56 -0.71 -1.57
N ALA A 270 -18.28 -0.39 -2.83
CA ALA A 270 -17.07 0.35 -3.18
C ALA A 270 -17.13 1.77 -2.62
N VAL A 271 -16.03 2.26 -2.06
CA VAL A 271 -15.84 3.68 -1.70
C VAL A 271 -15.25 4.48 -2.85
N LEU A 272 -14.64 3.81 -3.83
CA LEU A 272 -14.20 4.37 -5.10
C LEU A 272 -14.38 3.30 -6.18
N HIS A 273 -14.92 3.71 -7.31
CA HIS A 273 -15.07 2.89 -8.51
C HIS A 273 -14.45 3.64 -9.70
N ASP A 274 -13.59 2.96 -10.45
CA ASP A 274 -12.89 3.55 -11.59
C ASP A 274 -12.61 2.49 -12.67
N GLU A 275 -13.23 2.65 -13.84
CA GLU A 275 -13.07 1.75 -14.99
C GLU A 275 -12.11 2.30 -16.05
N ARG A 276 -11.48 3.46 -15.80
CA ARG A 276 -10.55 4.06 -16.76
C ARG A 276 -9.36 3.14 -16.98
N ARG A 277 -8.84 3.20 -18.21
CA ARG A 277 -7.62 2.52 -18.64
C ARG A 277 -6.55 3.54 -18.98
N GLU A 278 -5.35 3.33 -18.44
CA GLU A 278 -4.21 4.21 -18.66
C GLU A 278 -3.12 3.47 -19.45
N TYR A 279 -2.38 4.21 -20.27
CA TYR A 279 -1.22 3.70 -21.03
C TYR A 279 -1.49 2.51 -21.99
N PRO A 280 -2.54 2.57 -22.84
CA PRO A 280 -2.84 1.50 -23.79
C PRO A 280 -1.67 1.18 -24.71
N GLY A 281 -1.43 -0.12 -24.94
CA GLY A 281 -0.35 -0.62 -25.79
C GLY A 281 1.02 -0.72 -25.12
N THR A 282 1.15 -0.37 -23.83
CA THR A 282 2.43 -0.48 -23.10
C THR A 282 2.66 -1.88 -22.59
N VAL A 283 1.69 -2.44 -21.86
CA VAL A 283 1.75 -3.81 -21.30
C VAL A 283 0.57 -4.64 -21.80
N THR A 284 -0.64 -4.09 -21.71
CA THR A 284 -1.87 -4.64 -22.29
C THR A 284 -2.31 -3.78 -23.47
N SER A 285 -3.10 -4.35 -24.38
CA SER A 285 -3.59 -3.62 -25.57
C SER A 285 -4.55 -2.49 -25.21
N ASP A 286 -5.39 -2.69 -24.21
CA ASP A 286 -6.43 -1.76 -23.74
C ASP A 286 -5.96 -0.83 -22.62
N GLY A 287 -4.78 -1.08 -22.04
CA GLY A 287 -4.20 -0.29 -20.95
C GLY A 287 -4.45 -0.89 -19.57
N ALA A 288 -3.78 -0.36 -18.56
CA ALA A 288 -3.90 -0.84 -17.19
C ALA A 288 -5.05 -0.13 -16.45
N SER A 289 -5.73 -0.86 -15.57
CA SER A 289 -6.63 -0.30 -14.58
C SER A 289 -5.95 0.77 -13.71
N VAL A 290 -6.72 1.81 -13.36
CA VAL A 290 -6.22 2.93 -12.52
C VAL A 290 -5.98 2.49 -11.09
N LEU A 291 -6.92 1.74 -10.50
CA LEU A 291 -6.80 1.30 -9.12
C LEU A 291 -5.71 0.23 -9.01
N SER A 292 -4.80 0.44 -8.07
CA SER A 292 -3.71 -0.47 -7.77
C SER A 292 -3.29 -0.29 -6.31
N GLN A 293 -2.44 -1.19 -5.81
CA GLN A 293 -1.88 -1.13 -4.48
C GLN A 293 -1.24 0.24 -4.24
N GLY A 294 -1.61 0.86 -3.12
CA GLY A 294 -1.09 2.15 -2.72
C GLY A 294 -0.99 2.27 -1.21
N GLY A 295 -0.88 3.50 -0.74
CA GLY A 295 -0.99 3.86 0.66
C GLY A 295 -2.01 4.99 0.83
N VAL A 296 -2.71 5.00 1.96
CA VAL A 296 -3.62 6.09 2.31
C VAL A 296 -3.15 6.68 3.62
N VAL A 297 -2.84 7.97 3.62
CA VAL A 297 -2.34 8.69 4.80
C VAL A 297 -3.29 9.82 5.16
N TYR A 298 -3.57 9.98 6.44
CA TYR A 298 -4.24 11.16 6.95
C TYR A 298 -3.27 12.34 6.96
N ASN A 299 -3.61 13.37 6.20
CA ASN A 299 -2.81 14.58 6.11
C ASN A 299 -3.48 15.69 6.94
N ALA A 300 -3.14 15.76 8.22
CA ALA A 300 -3.73 16.69 9.18
C ALA A 300 -3.70 18.17 8.73
N PRO A 301 -2.61 18.68 8.12
CA PRO A 301 -2.60 20.01 7.52
C PRO A 301 -3.72 20.30 6.50
N LEU A 302 -4.27 19.28 5.83
CA LEU A 302 -5.41 19.49 4.93
C LEU A 302 -6.69 19.81 5.70
N ARG A 303 -6.82 19.48 6.99
CA ARG A 303 -8.03 19.72 7.80
C ARG A 303 -9.31 19.10 7.21
N ARG A 304 -9.20 17.92 6.60
CA ARG A 304 -10.31 17.12 6.08
C ARG A 304 -10.02 15.64 6.23
#